data_AF-A0A8S0V9Z4-F1
#
_entry.id   AF-A0A8S0V9Z4-F1
#
_cell.length_a   1.000
_cell.length_b   1.000
_cell.length_c   1.000
_cell.angle_alpha   90.00
_cell.angle_beta   90.00
_cell.angle_gamma   90.00
#
_symmetry.space_group_name_H-M   'P 1'
#
loop_
_entity.id
_entity.type
_entity.pdbx_description
1 polymer ?
#
loop_
_entity_poly.entity_id
_entity_poly.type
_entity_poly.pdbx_seq_one_letter_code
_entity_poly.pdbx_strand_id
1 'polypeptide(L)'
;MSKDKEKPPEPLDFFIWTAVDVALWLEEINLGGYCQIFKENGINGEYLEGMSMFTTEQILRFIRKCHMKWGDFITLCKELRRIKGLSLSRIDVMILYGHLF
;
A
#
# COMPACT_ATOMS: atom_id res chain seq x y z
N MET A 1 -3.37 -30.30 -24.83
CA MET A 1 -3.59 -28.85 -24.72
C MET A 1 -2.88 -28.37 -23.48
N SER A 2 -1.78 -27.63 -23.67
CA SER A 2 -1.03 -27.00 -22.59
C SER A 2 -1.96 -26.03 -21.87
N LYS A 3 -2.08 -26.16 -20.55
CA LYS A 3 -2.64 -25.09 -19.72
C LYS A 3 -1.66 -23.92 -19.85
N ASP A 4 -1.98 -22.99 -20.75
CA ASP A 4 -1.35 -21.69 -20.74
C ASP A 4 -1.50 -21.17 -19.32
N LYS A 5 -0.37 -21.10 -18.62
CA LYS A 5 -0.27 -20.43 -17.34
C LYS A 5 -0.61 -18.99 -17.67
N GLU A 6 -1.85 -18.58 -17.39
CA GLU A 6 -2.27 -17.19 -17.47
C GLU A 6 -1.22 -16.39 -16.71
N LYS A 7 -0.38 -15.70 -17.50
CA LYS A 7 0.56 -14.73 -17.01
C LYS A 7 -0.29 -13.78 -16.16
N PRO A 8 0.05 -13.51 -14.89
CA PRO A 8 -0.68 -12.55 -14.09
C PRO A 8 -0.85 -11.29 -14.95
N PRO A 9 -2.07 -10.74 -15.07
CA PRO A 9 -2.27 -9.54 -15.87
C PRO A 9 -1.20 -8.52 -15.43
N GLU A 10 -0.54 -7.88 -16.41
CA GLU A 10 0.33 -6.72 -16.15
C GLU A 10 -0.37 -5.85 -15.11
N PRO A 11 0.33 -5.41 -14.04
CA PRO A 11 -0.31 -4.99 -12.80
C PRO A 11 -1.44 -4.02 -13.15
N LEU A 12 -2.66 -4.55 -13.09
CA LEU A 12 -3.89 -3.81 -13.33
C LEU A 12 -3.75 -2.54 -12.54
N ASP A 13 -3.80 -1.40 -13.25
CA ASP A 13 -3.52 -0.07 -12.70
C ASP A 13 -4.02 -0.01 -11.27
N PHE A 14 -3.12 0.22 -10.32
CA PHE A 14 -3.45 0.14 -8.91
C PHE A 14 -4.65 1.05 -8.60
N PHE A 15 -4.85 2.12 -9.37
CA PHE A 15 -6.03 2.98 -9.33
C PHE A 15 -7.38 2.25 -9.38
N ILE A 16 -7.52 1.17 -10.17
CA ILE A 16 -8.79 0.45 -10.34
C ILE A 16 -9.05 -0.59 -9.24
N TRP A 17 -8.12 -0.78 -8.30
CA TRP A 17 -8.31 -1.74 -7.22
C TRP A 17 -9.42 -1.30 -6.29
N THR A 18 -10.35 -2.20 -6.04
CA THR A 18 -11.37 -2.02 -5.00
C THR A 18 -10.77 -2.26 -3.62
N ALA A 19 -11.51 -1.91 -2.56
CA ALA A 19 -11.10 -2.25 -1.19
C ALA A 19 -10.97 -3.78 -0.96
N VAL A 20 -11.61 -4.61 -1.79
CA VAL A 20 -11.47 -6.07 -1.74
C VAL A 20 -10.13 -6.50 -2.33
N ASP A 21 -9.76 -5.94 -3.49
CA ASP A 21 -8.47 -6.24 -4.15
C ASP A 21 -7.30 -5.81 -3.28
N VAL A 22 -7.40 -4.63 -2.66
CA VAL A 22 -6.40 -4.16 -1.67
C VAL A 22 -6.27 -5.12 -0.51
N ALA A 23 -7.36 -5.65 0.03
CA ALA A 23 -7.31 -6.60 1.14
C ALA A 23 -6.64 -7.92 0.74
N LEU A 24 -6.93 -8.46 -0.44
CA LEU A 24 -6.26 -9.66 -0.95
C LEU A 24 -4.75 -9.42 -1.07
N TRP A 25 -4.35 -8.28 -1.61
CA TRP A 25 -2.95 -7.91 -1.71
C TRP A 25 -2.26 -7.76 -0.34
N LEU A 26 -2.96 -7.21 0.67
CA LEU A 26 -2.42 -7.14 2.04
C LEU A 26 -2.09 -8.54 2.58
N GLU A 27 -2.90 -9.56 2.29
CA GLU A 27 -2.60 -10.95 2.67
C GLU A 27 -1.31 -11.44 2.00
N GLU A 28 -1.11 -11.14 0.72
CA GLU A 28 0.09 -11.52 -0.04
C GLU A 28 1.38 -10.90 0.53
N ILE A 29 1.30 -9.68 1.05
CA ILE A 29 2.48 -8.95 1.59
C ILE A 29 2.63 -9.09 3.11
N ASN A 30 1.99 -10.09 3.73
CA ASN A 30 2.00 -10.35 5.18
C ASN A 30 1.42 -9.22 6.04
N LEU A 31 0.55 -8.39 5.47
CA LEU A 31 -0.22 -7.35 6.16
C LEU A 31 -1.71 -7.72 6.31
N GLY A 32 -2.08 -8.99 6.13
CA GLY A 32 -3.47 -9.47 6.15
C GLY A 32 -4.24 -9.17 7.44
N GLY A 33 -3.54 -8.96 8.56
CA GLY A 33 -4.15 -8.49 9.82
C GLY A 33 -4.86 -7.13 9.70
N TYR A 34 -4.55 -6.34 8.66
CA TYR A 34 -5.15 -5.04 8.39
C TYR A 34 -6.30 -5.08 7.36
N CYS A 35 -6.66 -6.26 6.83
CA CYS A 35 -7.71 -6.37 5.80
C CYS A 35 -9.04 -5.74 6.23
N GLN A 36 -9.51 -6.04 7.43
CA GLN A 36 -10.78 -5.54 7.93
C GLN A 36 -10.75 -4.01 8.09
N ILE A 37 -9.71 -3.48 8.73
CA ILE A 37 -9.59 -2.03 8.97
C ILE A 37 -9.39 -1.25 7.67
N PHE A 38 -8.75 -1.82 6.65
CA PHE A 38 -8.65 -1.18 5.33
C PHE A 38 -10.00 -1.14 4.62
N LYS A 39 -10.78 -2.22 4.67
CA LYS A 39 -12.14 -2.28 4.13
C LYS A 39 -13.06 -1.27 4.81
N GLU A 40 -13.09 -1.23 6.14
CA GLU A 40 -13.91 -0.31 6.93
C GLU A 40 -13.56 1.16 6.66
N ASN A 41 -12.28 1.44 6.42
CA ASN A 41 -11.82 2.79 6.11
C ASN A 41 -11.96 3.18 4.63
N GLY A 42 -12.46 2.27 3.78
CA GLY A 42 -12.63 2.50 2.35
C GLY A 42 -11.31 2.68 1.60
N ILE A 43 -10.23 2.06 2.07
CA ILE A 43 -8.91 2.17 1.44
C ILE A 43 -8.91 1.32 0.16
N ASN A 44 -9.01 1.98 -0.97
CA ASN A 44 -8.98 1.41 -2.31
C ASN A 44 -7.67 1.75 -3.03
N GLY A 45 -7.57 1.34 -4.28
CA GLY A 45 -6.47 1.61 -5.18
C GLY A 45 -6.09 3.08 -5.32
N GLU A 46 -7.09 3.91 -5.61
CA GLU A 46 -6.96 5.37 -5.68
C GLU A 46 -6.43 6.00 -4.37
N TYR A 47 -6.90 5.53 -3.21
CA TYR A 47 -6.39 6.01 -1.93
C TYR A 47 -4.90 5.70 -1.76
N LEU A 48 -4.51 4.46 -2.06
CA LEU A 48 -3.12 4.01 -2.00
C LEU A 48 -2.23 4.70 -3.04
N GLU A 49 -2.77 5.09 -4.20
CA GLU A 49 -2.13 6.00 -5.17
C GLU A 49 -1.78 7.35 -4.54
N GLY A 50 -2.79 7.96 -3.91
CA GLY A 50 -2.66 9.26 -3.26
C GLY A 50 -1.67 9.28 -2.10
N MET A 51 -1.38 8.12 -1.50
CA MET A 51 -0.41 8.02 -0.39
C MET A 51 0.96 8.59 -0.77
N SER A 52 1.42 8.41 -2.02
CA SER A 52 2.71 8.94 -2.51
C SER A 52 2.89 10.46 -2.29
N MET A 53 1.78 11.19 -2.17
CA MET A 53 1.72 12.64 -1.99
C MET A 53 1.35 13.06 -0.56
N PHE A 54 1.21 12.11 0.37
CA PHE A 54 0.85 12.43 1.74
C PHE A 54 1.89 13.32 2.42
N THR A 55 1.39 14.27 3.21
CA THR A 55 2.19 14.98 4.21
C THR A 55 2.44 14.11 5.44
N THR A 56 3.38 14.52 6.28
CA THR A 56 3.63 13.89 7.59
C THR A 56 2.36 13.75 8.42
N GLU A 57 1.51 14.76 8.44
CA GLU A 57 0.26 14.73 9.20
C GLU A 57 -0.74 13.72 8.63
N GLN A 58 -0.83 13.61 7.30
CA GLN A 58 -1.69 12.63 6.65
C GLN A 58 -1.21 11.20 6.91
N ILE A 59 0.11 10.98 6.92
CA ILE A 59 0.73 9.70 7.32
C ILE A 59 0.39 9.38 8.77
N LEU A 60 0.62 10.30 9.71
CA LEU A 60 0.32 10.07 11.13
C LEU A 60 -1.18 9.85 11.38
N ARG A 61 -2.05 10.52 10.61
CA ARG A 61 -3.50 10.32 10.66
C ARG A 61 -3.87 8.94 10.13
N PHE A 62 -3.27 8.50 9.03
CA PHE A 62 -3.48 7.18 8.45
C PHE A 62 -3.06 6.06 9.41
N ILE A 63 -1.85 6.13 9.95
CA ILE A 63 -1.29 5.15 10.88
C ILE A 63 -2.18 5.01 12.11
N ARG A 64 -2.63 6.14 12.69
CA ARG A 64 -3.56 6.14 13.81
C ARG A 64 -4.93 5.56 13.44
N LYS A 65 -5.49 5.97 12.30
CA LYS A 65 -6.80 5.51 11.81
C LYS A 65 -6.83 4.02 11.51
N CYS A 66 -5.72 3.46 11.02
CA CYS A 66 -5.61 2.04 10.69
C CYS A 66 -5.03 1.20 11.84
N HIS A 67 -4.69 1.83 12.98
CA HIS A 67 -3.95 1.19 14.08
C HIS A 67 -2.70 0.45 13.60
N MET A 68 -2.04 0.97 12.56
CA MET A 68 -0.94 0.31 11.88
C MET A 68 0.37 0.56 12.62
N LYS A 69 1.21 -0.46 12.77
CA LYS A 69 2.56 -0.29 13.31
C LYS A 69 3.43 0.46 12.31
N TRP A 70 4.37 1.26 12.80
CA TRP A 70 5.31 1.99 11.94
C TRP A 70 6.10 1.05 11.01
N GLY A 71 6.58 -0.09 11.51
CA GLY A 71 7.28 -1.09 10.70
C GLY A 71 6.41 -1.67 9.57
N ASP A 72 5.13 -1.94 9.84
CA ASP A 72 4.18 -2.44 8.85
C ASP A 72 3.84 -1.37 7.80
N PHE A 73 3.75 -0.11 8.22
CA PHE A 73 3.60 1.03 7.31
C PHE A 73 4.82 1.20 6.38
N ILE A 74 6.04 0.98 6.88
CA ILE A 74 7.24 0.96 6.05
C ILE A 74 7.15 -0.19 5.02
N THR A 75 6.74 -1.39 5.44
CA THR A 75 6.54 -2.54 4.53
C THR A 75 5.52 -2.21 3.44
N LEU A 76 4.37 -1.64 3.81
CA LEU A 76 3.34 -1.18 2.88
C LEU A 76 3.92 -0.23 1.82
N CYS A 77 4.66 0.79 2.24
CA CYS A 77 5.25 1.75 1.31
C CYS A 77 6.32 1.14 0.40
N LYS A 78 7.12 0.18 0.89
CA LYS A 78 8.10 -0.55 0.08
C LYS A 78 7.43 -1.36 -1.02
N GLU A 79 6.33 -2.03 -0.69
CA GLU A 79 5.56 -2.80 -1.67
C GLU A 79 4.84 -1.91 -2.69
N LEU A 80 4.27 -0.77 -2.25
CA LEU A 80 3.71 0.23 -3.17
C LEU A 80 4.75 0.74 -4.18
N ARG A 81 5.99 0.97 -3.73
CA ARG A 81 7.11 1.31 -4.61
C ARG A 81 7.44 0.18 -5.59
N ARG A 82 7.49 -1.06 -5.13
CA ARG A 82 7.83 -2.22 -5.96
C ARG A 82 6.86 -2.38 -7.13
N ILE A 83 5.58 -2.16 -6.90
CA ILE A 83 4.54 -2.33 -7.91
C ILE A 83 4.50 -1.14 -8.86
N LYS A 84 4.57 0.09 -8.34
CA LYS A 84 4.38 1.30 -9.15
C LYS A 84 5.65 1.86 -9.78
N GLY A 85 6.82 1.35 -9.40
CA GLY A 85 8.09 1.97 -9.74
C GLY A 85 8.16 3.44 -9.29
N LEU A 86 7.42 3.82 -8.22
CA LEU A 86 7.35 5.20 -7.73
C LEU A 86 8.76 5.72 -7.51
N SER A 87 9.21 6.58 -8.42
CA SER A 87 10.51 7.22 -8.39
C SER A 87 10.54 8.22 -7.24
N LEU A 88 11.45 8.04 -6.28
CA LEU A 88 11.84 9.01 -5.23
C LEU A 88 10.74 10.01 -4.82
N SER A 89 9.59 9.48 -4.38
CA SER A 89 8.50 10.31 -3.86
C SER A 89 8.86 10.83 -2.46
N ARG A 90 8.15 11.82 -1.91
CA ARG A 90 8.41 12.33 -0.55
C ARG A 90 8.40 11.24 0.53
N ILE A 91 7.70 10.13 0.31
CA ILE A 91 7.73 8.93 1.15
C ILE A 91 9.15 8.32 1.24
N ASP A 92 9.96 8.38 0.19
CA ASP A 92 11.37 7.93 0.21
C ASP A 92 12.19 8.66 1.25
N VAL A 93 12.04 9.98 1.32
CA VAL A 93 12.73 10.79 2.31
C VAL A 93 12.27 10.36 3.70
N MET A 94 10.98 10.10 3.91
CA MET A 94 10.51 9.69 5.24
C MET A 94 10.93 8.25 5.62
N ILE A 95 11.07 7.34 4.67
CA ILE A 95 11.54 5.96 4.90
C ILE A 95 13.06 5.88 5.04
N LEU A 96 13.81 6.63 4.22
CA LEU A 96 15.28 6.69 4.27
C LEU A 96 15.78 7.47 5.49
N TYR A 97 15.08 8.54 5.88
CA TYR A 97 15.35 9.30 7.10
C TYR A 97 14.47 8.86 8.27
N GLY A 98 14.15 7.56 8.37
CA GLY A 98 13.33 6.94 9.43
C GLY A 98 13.94 7.03 10.85
N HIS A 99 14.53 8.15 11.21
CA HIS A 99 15.21 8.47 12.46
C HIS A 99 14.88 9.89 12.94
N LEU A 100 13.63 10.33 12.77
CA LEU A 100 13.15 11.62 13.27
C LEU A 100 11.80 11.54 14.00
N PHE A 101 11.47 10.37 14.55
CA PHE A 101 10.55 10.20 15.68
C PHE A 101 10.99 9.04 16.55
#